data_AF-A0A966EMP1-F1
#
_entry.id   AF-A0A966EMP1-F1
#
_cell.length_a   1.000
_cell.length_b   1.000
_cell.length_c   1.000
_cell.angle_alpha   90.00
_cell.angle_beta   90.00
_cell.angle_gamma   90.00
#
_symmetry.space_group_name_H-M   'P 1'
#
loop_
_entity.id
_entity.type
_entity.pdbx_description
1 polymer ?
#
loop_
_entity_poly.entity_id
_entity_poly.type
_entity_poly.pdbx_seq_one_letter_code
_entity_poly.pdbx_strand_id
1 'polypeptide(L)'
;QPEALQGKRIGIVGDVLHSRVARSNLWALSACGADVVLCGPPSLVPDAFADFLDAPPPGQTVDPVPQRGRLQISRNLDECLSGADAVMTLRLQQERMTDHLLTDLDRYHRDYGLSHERLRRCSFSGPVLHPGPVNRGVEMSGALLDDRSICLVEDQVRNGIPIRMALLYLMAASDPVADSPRPPAPS
;
A
#
# COMPACT_ATOMS: atom_id res chain seq x y z
N GLN A 1 10.06 1.15 16.70
CA GLN A 1 9.61 1.14 15.29
C GLN A 1 10.76 0.62 14.43
N PRO A 2 10.52 -0.04 13.28
CA PRO A 2 11.61 -0.50 12.44
C PRO A 2 12.34 0.69 11.81
N GLU A 3 13.66 0.80 12.07
CA GLU A 3 14.49 1.93 11.62
C GLU A 3 14.41 2.18 10.11
N ALA A 4 14.25 1.11 9.32
CA ALA A 4 14.23 1.19 7.85
C ALA A 4 13.08 2.03 7.27
N LEU A 5 11.96 2.19 8.00
CA LEU A 5 10.78 2.94 7.56
C LEU A 5 10.58 4.26 8.28
N GLN A 6 11.34 4.52 9.34
CA GLN A 6 11.16 5.71 10.15
C GLN A 6 11.52 6.97 9.36
N GLY A 7 10.60 7.93 9.31
CA GLY A 7 10.75 9.19 8.59
C GLY A 7 10.76 9.05 7.06
N LYS A 8 10.45 7.87 6.53
CA LYS A 8 10.37 7.64 5.07
C LYS A 8 9.08 8.21 4.52
N ARG A 9 9.15 8.83 3.34
CA ARG A 9 7.99 9.37 2.63
C ARG A 9 7.51 8.41 1.56
N ILE A 10 6.29 7.88 1.71
CA ILE A 10 5.75 6.83 0.83
C ILE A 10 4.51 7.35 0.10
N GLY A 11 4.57 7.35 -1.23
CA GLY A 11 3.41 7.68 -2.07
C GLY A 11 2.51 6.47 -2.29
N ILE A 12 1.19 6.63 -2.13
CA ILE A 12 0.20 5.62 -2.51
C ILE A 12 -0.77 6.26 -3.52
N VAL A 13 -0.82 5.73 -4.73
CA VAL A 13 -1.49 6.38 -5.87
C VAL A 13 -2.62 5.51 -6.42
N GLY A 14 -3.83 6.06 -6.54
CA GLY A 14 -4.96 5.42 -7.23
C GLY A 14 -6.23 5.28 -6.39
N ASP A 15 -6.95 4.16 -6.56
CA ASP A 15 -8.24 3.92 -5.89
C ASP A 15 -8.08 3.57 -4.41
N VAL A 16 -7.93 4.59 -3.57
CA VAL A 16 -7.82 4.44 -2.11
C VAL A 16 -9.20 4.15 -1.48
N LEU A 17 -10.26 4.76 -2.02
CA LEU A 17 -11.64 4.60 -1.56
C LEU A 17 -12.03 3.13 -1.45
N HIS A 18 -11.70 2.33 -2.46
CA HIS A 18 -12.07 0.91 -2.47
C HIS A 18 -10.94 -0.03 -2.04
N SER A 19 -9.70 0.44 -1.93
CA SER A 19 -8.55 -0.41 -1.64
C SER A 19 -8.40 -0.78 -0.17
N ARG A 20 -8.64 -2.06 0.13
CA ARG A 20 -8.28 -2.64 1.44
C ARG A 20 -6.77 -2.60 1.68
N VAL A 21 -5.97 -2.73 0.63
CA VAL A 21 -4.50 -2.67 0.67
C VAL A 21 -4.03 -1.29 1.12
N ALA A 22 -4.67 -0.22 0.62
CA ALA A 22 -4.34 1.14 1.01
C ALA A 22 -4.63 1.34 2.51
N ARG A 23 -5.85 0.98 2.96
CA ARG A 23 -6.25 1.10 4.37
C ARG A 23 -5.33 0.34 5.32
N SER A 24 -4.95 -0.90 4.99
CA SER A 24 -4.01 -1.65 5.83
C SER A 24 -2.61 -1.05 5.84
N ASN A 25 -2.14 -0.53 4.70
CA ASN A 25 -0.84 0.14 4.63
C ASN A 25 -0.82 1.46 5.39
N LEU A 26 -1.91 2.24 5.40
CA LEU A 26 -2.01 3.45 6.23
C LEU A 26 -1.76 3.13 7.70
N TRP A 27 -2.38 2.08 8.23
CA TRP A 27 -2.13 1.65 9.61
C TRP A 27 -0.71 1.14 9.83
N ALA A 28 -0.19 0.28 8.94
CA ALA A 28 1.10 -0.36 9.12
C ALA A 28 2.30 0.58 8.90
N LEU A 29 2.30 1.36 7.82
CA LEU A 29 3.38 2.28 7.49
C LEU A 29 3.48 3.42 8.50
N SER A 30 2.33 4.02 8.85
CA SER A 30 2.31 5.07 9.87
C SER A 30 2.73 4.54 11.24
N ALA A 31 2.36 3.29 11.59
CA ALA A 31 2.82 2.65 12.82
C ALA A 31 4.34 2.46 12.85
N CYS A 32 4.97 2.29 11.69
CA CYS A 32 6.42 2.21 11.53
C CYS A 32 7.11 3.59 11.50
N GLY A 33 6.35 4.69 11.60
CA GLY A 33 6.88 6.06 11.58
C GLY A 33 7.12 6.62 10.18
N ALA A 34 6.58 6.00 9.13
CA ALA A 34 6.65 6.52 7.76
C ALA A 34 5.54 7.56 7.50
N ASP A 35 5.89 8.64 6.80
CA ASP A 35 4.95 9.62 6.30
C ASP A 35 4.33 9.12 4.99
N VAL A 36 3.00 9.09 4.92
CA VAL A 36 2.27 8.58 3.76
C VAL A 36 1.58 9.72 3.02
N VAL A 37 1.75 9.76 1.71
CA VAL A 37 1.06 10.68 0.81
C VAL A 37 0.13 9.89 -0.10
N LEU A 38 -1.18 10.06 0.10
CA LEU A 38 -2.19 9.54 -0.80
C LEU A 38 -2.30 10.45 -2.02
N CYS A 39 -2.38 9.88 -3.22
CA CYS A 39 -2.50 10.65 -4.44
C CYS A 39 -3.55 10.06 -5.39
N GLY A 40 -4.39 10.94 -5.92
CA GLY A 40 -5.44 10.57 -6.85
C GLY A 40 -6.52 11.64 -6.94
N PRO A 41 -7.46 11.48 -7.89
CA PRO A 41 -8.60 12.39 -8.02
C PRO A 41 -9.54 12.28 -6.80
N PRO A 42 -10.34 13.31 -6.49
CA PRO A 42 -11.26 13.28 -5.34
C PRO A 42 -12.23 12.09 -5.34
N SER A 43 -12.62 11.59 -6.52
CA SER A 43 -13.49 10.42 -6.64
C SER A 43 -12.85 9.11 -6.17
N LEU A 44 -11.51 9.04 -6.13
CA LEU A 44 -10.76 7.85 -5.75
C LEU A 44 -10.02 8.01 -4.41
N VAL A 45 -9.72 9.26 -4.04
CA VAL A 45 -9.07 9.60 -2.76
C VAL A 45 -9.88 10.73 -2.12
N PRO A 46 -11.00 10.44 -1.45
CA PRO A 46 -11.79 11.48 -0.77
C PRO A 46 -10.99 12.23 0.30
N ASP A 47 -11.29 13.52 0.50
CA ASP A 47 -10.60 14.34 1.52
C ASP A 47 -10.78 13.81 2.95
N ALA A 48 -11.84 13.05 3.21
CA ALA A 48 -12.08 12.37 4.49
C ALA A 48 -10.95 11.41 4.90
N PHE A 49 -10.06 11.01 3.98
CA PHE A 49 -8.87 10.24 4.35
C PHE A 49 -7.81 11.06 5.10
N ALA A 50 -7.85 12.40 5.07
CA ALA A 50 -6.88 13.23 5.80
C ALA A 50 -6.90 12.93 7.29
N ASP A 51 -8.10 12.65 7.83
CA ASP A 51 -8.35 12.42 9.25
C ASP A 51 -8.32 10.91 9.60
N PHE A 52 -7.90 10.05 8.66
CA PHE A 52 -7.98 8.58 8.82
C PHE A 52 -7.21 8.04 10.04
N LEU A 53 -6.13 8.73 10.43
CA LEU A 53 -5.27 8.35 11.55
C LEU A 53 -5.62 9.07 12.86
N ASP A 54 -6.66 9.91 12.88
CA ASP A 54 -7.03 10.69 14.07
C ASP A 54 -7.78 9.84 15.11
N ALA A 55 -8.35 8.71 14.68
CA ALA A 55 -9.01 7.75 15.56
C ALA A 55 -8.15 6.49 15.73
N PRO A 56 -8.29 5.76 16.87
CA PRO A 56 -7.65 4.46 17.03
C PRO A 56 -8.04 3.46 15.93
N PRO A 57 -7.20 2.44 15.68
CA PRO A 57 -7.54 1.38 14.74
C PRO A 57 -8.89 0.72 15.08
N PRO A 58 -9.66 0.24 14.08
CA PRO A 58 -10.96 -0.38 14.31
C PRO A 58 -10.92 -1.48 15.37
N GLY A 59 -11.87 -1.43 16.31
CA GLY A 59 -11.97 -2.38 17.41
C GLY A 59 -11.06 -2.06 18.61
N GLN A 60 -10.38 -0.92 18.62
CA GLN A 60 -9.55 -0.47 19.74
C GLN A 60 -10.09 0.82 20.33
N THR A 61 -10.03 0.94 21.67
CA THR A 61 -10.41 2.15 22.40
C THR A 61 -9.26 3.15 22.54
N VAL A 62 -8.03 2.65 22.47
CA VAL A 62 -6.79 3.42 22.60
C VAL A 62 -5.88 3.04 21.45
N ASP A 63 -5.18 4.01 20.87
CA ASP A 63 -4.19 3.72 19.84
C ASP A 63 -2.96 3.03 20.47
N PRO A 64 -2.59 1.80 20.03
CA PRO A 64 -1.44 1.09 20.56
C PRO A 64 -0.11 1.67 20.08
N VAL A 65 -0.13 2.58 19.10
CA VAL A 65 1.04 3.24 18.56
C VAL A 65 1.16 4.64 19.16
N PRO A 66 2.20 4.93 19.97
CA PRO A 66 2.32 6.22 20.66
C PRO A 66 2.59 7.39 19.70
N GLN A 67 3.29 7.12 18.59
CA GLN A 67 3.61 8.13 17.59
C GLN A 67 3.53 7.50 16.20
N ARG A 68 2.59 7.99 15.38
CA ARG A 68 2.46 7.62 13.98
C ARG A 68 3.20 8.58 13.07
N GLY A 69 3.59 8.10 11.90
CA GLY A 69 3.95 8.98 10.79
C GLY A 69 2.74 9.76 10.27
N ARG A 70 2.99 10.81 9.49
CA ARG A 70 1.97 11.75 9.01
C ARG A 70 1.21 11.17 7.83
N LEU A 71 -0.02 11.65 7.64
CA LEU A 71 -0.84 11.37 6.46
C LEU A 71 -1.14 12.68 5.74
N GLN A 72 -0.97 12.68 4.42
CA GLN A 72 -1.30 13.80 3.56
C GLN A 72 -2.00 13.30 2.30
N ILE A 73 -2.80 14.18 1.68
CA ILE A 73 -3.41 13.96 0.38
C ILE A 73 -2.81 14.96 -0.60
N SER A 74 -2.37 14.49 -1.76
CA SER A 74 -1.98 15.34 -2.88
C SER A 74 -2.84 15.05 -4.11
N ARG A 75 -3.20 16.10 -4.85
CA ARG A 75 -3.92 16.01 -6.13
C ARG A 75 -2.97 16.04 -7.33
N ASN A 76 -1.67 16.11 -7.08
CA ASN A 76 -0.64 16.19 -8.10
C ASN A 76 0.35 15.04 -7.89
N LEU A 77 0.42 14.14 -8.86
CA LEU A 77 1.34 13.00 -8.79
C LEU A 77 2.81 13.44 -8.73
N ASP A 78 3.17 14.55 -9.35
CA ASP A 78 4.56 15.00 -9.37
C ASP A 78 5.00 15.51 -7.99
N GLU A 79 4.10 16.17 -7.26
CA GLU A 79 4.32 16.53 -5.85
C GLU A 79 4.34 15.31 -4.94
N CYS A 80 3.51 14.30 -5.22
CA CYS A 80 3.54 13.04 -4.52
C CYS A 80 4.89 12.30 -4.73
N LEU A 81 5.46 12.34 -5.94
CA LEU A 81 6.74 11.70 -6.24
C LEU A 81 7.95 12.49 -5.72
N SER A 82 7.87 13.82 -5.67
CA SER A 82 8.98 14.67 -5.23
C SER A 82 9.36 14.38 -3.77
N GLY A 83 10.58 13.89 -3.56
CA GLY A 83 11.09 13.51 -2.24
C GLY A 83 10.44 12.25 -1.64
N ALA A 84 9.72 11.46 -2.43
CA ALA A 84 9.27 10.14 -1.99
C ALA A 84 10.43 9.13 -1.97
N ASP A 85 10.53 8.35 -0.90
CA ASP A 85 11.45 7.22 -0.80
C ASP A 85 10.92 5.97 -1.52
N ALA A 86 9.60 5.83 -1.68
CA ALA A 86 8.95 4.75 -2.41
C ALA A 86 7.58 5.19 -2.94
N VAL A 87 7.10 4.56 -4.00
CA VAL A 87 5.74 4.78 -4.52
C VAL A 87 5.04 3.46 -4.81
N MET A 88 3.79 3.34 -4.39
CA MET A 88 2.93 2.19 -4.66
C MET A 88 1.69 2.64 -5.44
N THR A 89 1.49 2.13 -6.63
CA THR A 89 0.22 2.30 -7.35
C THR A 89 -0.79 1.24 -6.93
N LEU A 90 -2.06 1.60 -6.99
CA LEU A 90 -3.19 0.75 -6.66
C LEU A 90 -3.98 0.42 -7.93
N ARG A 91 -4.41 -0.84 -8.05
CA ARG A 91 -5.22 -1.30 -9.18
C ARG A 91 -6.49 -0.45 -9.31
N LEU A 92 -6.72 0.11 -10.49
CA LEU A 92 -8.03 0.62 -10.88
C LEU A 92 -8.93 -0.54 -11.28
N GLN A 93 -10.07 -0.65 -10.58
CA GLN A 93 -11.08 -1.65 -10.90
C GLN A 93 -12.01 -1.09 -11.97
N GLN A 94 -11.68 -1.38 -13.24
CA GLN A 94 -12.47 -0.96 -14.40
C GLN A 94 -13.93 -1.43 -14.29
N GLU A 95 -14.16 -2.59 -13.68
CA GLU A 95 -15.48 -3.14 -13.41
C GLU A 95 -16.36 -2.27 -12.49
N ARG A 96 -15.76 -1.33 -11.74
CA ARG A 96 -16.46 -0.40 -10.84
C ARG A 96 -16.61 1.00 -11.44
N MET A 97 -16.11 1.21 -12.66
CA MET A 97 -16.18 2.50 -13.36
C MET A 97 -17.53 2.75 -14.03
N THR A 98 -18.40 1.74 -14.09
CA THR A 98 -19.79 1.87 -14.55
C THR A 98 -20.58 2.90 -13.73
N ASP A 99 -20.15 3.19 -12.50
CA ASP A 99 -20.70 4.23 -11.61
C ASP A 99 -20.18 5.66 -11.90
N HIS A 100 -19.64 5.93 -13.10
CA HIS A 100 -19.21 7.26 -13.58
C HIS A 100 -18.05 7.94 -12.81
N LEU A 101 -17.29 7.22 -11.99
CA LEU A 101 -16.22 7.80 -11.15
C LEU A 101 -14.94 8.19 -11.93
N LEU A 102 -14.73 7.61 -13.12
CA LEU A 102 -13.66 7.96 -14.06
C LEU A 102 -14.19 7.84 -15.50
N THR A 103 -14.06 8.91 -16.27
CA THR A 103 -14.62 9.02 -17.63
C THR A 103 -13.68 8.48 -18.71
N ASP A 104 -12.37 8.38 -18.42
CA ASP A 104 -11.33 8.09 -19.40
C ASP A 104 -10.05 7.55 -18.71
N LEU A 105 -9.65 6.32 -19.07
CA LEU A 105 -8.44 5.66 -18.56
C LEU A 105 -7.15 6.30 -19.07
N ASP A 106 -7.14 6.84 -20.29
CA ASP A 106 -5.98 7.52 -20.86
C ASP A 106 -5.74 8.85 -20.13
N ARG A 107 -6.83 9.54 -19.79
CA ARG A 107 -6.77 10.69 -18.89
C ARG A 107 -6.21 10.33 -17.54
N TYR A 108 -6.70 9.24 -16.92
CA TYR A 108 -6.14 8.80 -15.65
C TYR A 108 -4.63 8.50 -15.77
N HIS A 109 -4.20 7.77 -16.81
CA HIS A 109 -2.79 7.46 -17.01
C HIS A 109 -1.95 8.74 -17.17
N ARG A 110 -2.44 9.70 -17.95
CA ARG A 110 -1.76 10.99 -18.12
C ARG A 110 -1.68 11.80 -16.82
N ASP A 111 -2.68 11.72 -15.95
CA ASP A 111 -2.71 12.55 -14.74
C ASP A 111 -2.00 11.86 -13.56
N TYR A 112 -2.20 10.53 -13.40
CA TYR A 112 -1.80 9.72 -12.24
C TYR A 112 -1.06 8.40 -12.58
N GLY A 113 -0.75 8.15 -13.85
CA GLY A 113 0.03 6.98 -14.27
C GLY A 113 1.54 7.19 -14.09
N LEU A 114 2.23 6.11 -13.67
CA LEU A 114 3.69 6.09 -13.58
C LEU A 114 4.33 5.71 -14.92
N SER A 115 5.37 6.44 -15.29
CA SER A 115 6.23 6.15 -16.45
C SER A 115 7.66 6.58 -16.12
N HIS A 116 8.66 6.00 -16.78
CA HIS A 116 10.05 6.44 -16.62
C HIS A 116 10.24 7.94 -16.85
N GLU A 117 9.52 8.51 -17.81
CA GLU A 117 9.55 9.95 -18.08
C GLU A 117 9.14 10.75 -16.85
N ARG A 118 8.02 10.36 -16.22
CA ARG A 118 7.55 11.02 -15.01
C ARG A 118 8.51 10.84 -13.84
N LEU A 119 9.00 9.61 -13.61
CA LEU A 119 9.97 9.35 -12.54
C LEU A 119 11.23 10.21 -12.69
N ARG A 120 11.77 10.32 -13.91
CA ARG A 120 12.91 11.21 -14.21
C ARG A 120 12.58 12.67 -13.95
N ARG A 121 11.42 13.15 -14.41
CA ARG A 121 10.98 14.54 -14.21
C ARG A 121 10.88 14.89 -12.72
N CYS A 122 10.45 13.95 -11.89
CA CYS A 122 10.33 14.12 -10.44
C CYS A 122 11.62 13.80 -9.66
N SER A 123 12.72 13.46 -10.36
CA SER A 123 13.97 12.97 -9.74
C SER A 123 13.74 11.80 -8.77
N PHE A 124 12.73 10.97 -9.03
CA PHE A 124 12.39 9.83 -8.20
C PHE A 124 13.32 8.66 -8.53
N SER A 125 13.91 8.06 -7.50
CA SER A 125 14.85 6.94 -7.60
C SER A 125 14.54 5.79 -6.64
N GLY A 126 13.41 5.87 -5.91
CA GLY A 126 12.96 4.83 -5.00
C GLY A 126 12.32 3.64 -5.73
N PRO A 127 11.97 2.56 -5.00
CA PRO A 127 11.24 1.45 -5.58
C PRO A 127 9.80 1.82 -5.96
N VAL A 128 9.35 1.25 -7.07
CA VAL A 128 7.97 1.27 -7.53
C VAL A 128 7.30 -0.06 -7.19
N LEU A 129 6.15 0.02 -6.53
CA LEU A 129 5.41 -1.11 -5.98
C LEU A 129 3.97 -1.14 -6.52
N HIS A 130 3.33 -2.30 -6.45
CA HIS A 130 1.91 -2.48 -6.75
C HIS A 130 1.45 -3.84 -6.20
N PRO A 131 0.29 -3.93 -5.53
CA PRO A 131 -0.20 -5.20 -4.95
C PRO A 131 -0.63 -6.28 -5.95
N GLY A 132 -0.48 -6.04 -7.26
CA GLY A 132 -1.02 -6.83 -8.37
C GLY A 132 -2.55 -7.04 -8.43
N PRO A 133 -3.08 -7.53 -9.56
CA PRO A 133 -2.48 -7.44 -10.90
C PRO A 133 -2.46 -5.97 -11.37
N VAL A 134 -1.45 -5.61 -12.17
CA VAL A 134 -1.27 -4.25 -12.71
C VAL A 134 -2.02 -4.11 -14.03
N ASN A 135 -2.75 -3.01 -14.25
CA ASN A 135 -3.30 -2.68 -15.56
C ASN A 135 -2.24 -1.89 -16.37
N ARG A 136 -1.53 -2.60 -17.24
CA ARG A 136 -0.50 -2.00 -18.12
C ARG A 136 -1.10 -0.87 -18.97
N GLY A 137 -0.40 0.27 -18.99
CA GLY A 137 -0.85 1.47 -19.70
C GLY A 137 -1.89 2.31 -18.94
N VAL A 138 -2.30 1.90 -17.74
CA VAL A 138 -3.23 2.65 -16.89
C VAL A 138 -2.52 3.17 -15.65
N GLU A 139 -2.21 2.32 -14.65
CA GLU A 139 -1.48 2.80 -13.47
C GLU A 139 0.01 2.95 -13.74
N MET A 140 0.53 2.16 -14.67
CA MET A 140 1.96 2.08 -14.96
C MET A 140 2.18 1.78 -16.43
N SER A 141 3.16 2.45 -17.05
CA SER A 141 3.58 2.11 -18.40
C SER A 141 4.16 0.68 -18.44
N GLY A 142 3.96 -0.02 -19.56
CA GLY A 142 4.49 -1.38 -19.73
C GLY A 142 6.01 -1.44 -19.54
N ALA A 143 6.73 -0.49 -20.15
CA ALA A 143 8.18 -0.40 -20.03
C ALA A 143 8.66 -0.24 -18.58
N LEU A 144 7.96 0.54 -17.76
CA LEU A 144 8.31 0.71 -16.34
C LEU A 144 8.03 -0.57 -15.55
N LEU A 145 6.93 -1.26 -15.83
CA LEU A 145 6.60 -2.53 -15.17
C LEU A 145 7.64 -3.63 -15.46
N ASP A 146 8.31 -3.55 -16.61
CA ASP A 146 9.33 -4.51 -17.04
C ASP A 146 10.75 -4.13 -16.57
N ASP A 147 10.95 -2.91 -16.02
CA ASP A 147 12.24 -2.46 -15.50
C ASP A 147 12.46 -2.91 -14.05
N ARG A 148 13.12 -4.07 -13.90
CA ARG A 148 13.43 -4.68 -12.60
C ARG A 148 14.42 -3.89 -11.74
N SER A 149 15.10 -2.88 -12.29
CA SER A 149 16.03 -2.06 -11.50
C SER A 149 15.31 -1.12 -10.52
N ILE A 150 14.03 -0.82 -10.81
CA ILE A 150 13.21 0.11 -10.03
C ILE A 150 11.83 -0.46 -9.68
N CYS A 151 11.24 -1.29 -10.54
CA CYS A 151 9.92 -1.88 -10.34
C CYS A 151 10.02 -3.22 -9.60
N LEU A 152 9.58 -3.24 -8.34
CA LEU A 152 9.68 -4.38 -7.43
C LEU A 152 8.35 -5.14 -7.26
N VAL A 153 7.41 -5.00 -8.20
CA VAL A 153 6.08 -5.66 -8.11
C VAL A 153 6.19 -7.17 -7.96
N GLU A 154 7.07 -7.81 -8.75
CA GLU A 154 7.25 -9.27 -8.66
C GLU A 154 7.90 -9.70 -7.36
N ASP A 155 8.90 -8.94 -6.88
CA ASP A 155 9.54 -9.18 -5.60
C ASP A 155 8.55 -9.01 -4.44
N GLN A 156 7.71 -7.97 -4.48
CA GLN A 156 6.65 -7.75 -3.50
C GLN A 156 5.70 -8.95 -3.42
N VAL A 157 5.23 -9.46 -4.57
CA VAL A 157 4.34 -10.63 -4.61
C VAL A 157 5.06 -11.88 -4.10
N ARG A 158 6.30 -12.11 -4.54
CA ARG A 158 7.14 -13.23 -4.10
C ARG A 158 7.37 -13.22 -2.58
N ASN A 159 7.69 -12.06 -2.02
CA ASN A 159 7.92 -11.85 -0.59
C ASN A 159 6.65 -12.10 0.25
N GLY A 160 5.47 -12.06 -0.36
CA GLY A 160 4.22 -12.43 0.31
C GLY A 160 4.16 -13.90 0.75
N ILE A 161 4.88 -14.82 0.10
CA ILE A 161 4.92 -16.24 0.50
C ILE A 161 5.64 -16.43 1.84
N PRO A 162 6.93 -16.06 2.00
CA PRO A 162 7.64 -16.26 3.26
C PRO A 162 7.02 -15.47 4.42
N ILE A 163 6.47 -14.26 4.18
CA ILE A 163 5.79 -13.50 5.24
C ILE A 163 4.55 -14.26 5.75
N ARG A 164 3.71 -14.80 4.85
CA ARG A 164 2.55 -15.59 5.27
C ARG A 164 2.96 -16.87 6.00
N MET A 165 4.02 -17.55 5.54
CA MET A 165 4.56 -18.72 6.23
C MET A 165 5.01 -18.37 7.65
N ALA A 166 5.75 -17.27 7.82
CA ALA A 166 6.20 -16.81 9.13
C ALA A 166 5.02 -16.46 10.05
N LEU A 167 4.01 -15.74 9.55
CA LEU A 167 2.81 -15.40 10.33
C LEU A 167 2.03 -16.65 10.77
N LEU A 168 1.77 -17.59 9.85
CA LEU A 168 1.07 -18.83 10.16
C LEU A 168 1.85 -19.68 11.17
N TYR A 169 3.17 -19.76 11.00
CA TYR A 169 4.04 -20.45 11.94
C TYR A 169 3.98 -19.85 13.35
N LEU A 170 4.09 -18.52 13.47
CA LEU A 170 4.02 -17.83 14.76
C LEU A 170 2.66 -18.00 15.43
N MET A 171 1.56 -17.93 14.68
CA MET A 171 0.22 -18.16 15.23
C MET A 171 0.03 -19.60 15.70
N ALA A 172 0.43 -20.58 14.90
CA ALA A 172 0.35 -21.99 15.28
C ALA A 172 1.27 -22.35 16.47
N ALA A 173 2.41 -21.67 16.60
CA ALA A 173 3.31 -21.85 17.74
C ALA A 173 2.82 -21.12 19.01
N SER A 174 1.92 -20.16 18.87
CA SER A 174 1.34 -19.39 19.98
C SER A 174 0.08 -20.04 20.55
N ASP A 175 -0.50 -21.02 19.88
CA ASP A 175 -1.53 -21.88 20.47
C ASP A 175 -0.86 -22.75 21.54
N PRO A 176 -1.21 -22.59 22.83
CA PRO A 176 -0.80 -23.57 23.82
C PRO A 176 -1.42 -24.89 23.39
N VAL A 177 -0.59 -25.90 23.13
CA VAL A 177 -1.05 -27.28 23.02
C VAL A 177 -1.87 -27.53 24.27
N ALA A 178 -3.19 -27.57 24.14
CA ALA A 178 -4.06 -28.00 25.20
C ALA A 178 -3.61 -29.42 25.54
N ASP A 179 -2.98 -29.56 26.70
CA ASP A 179 -2.52 -30.81 27.28
C ASP A 179 -3.77 -31.67 27.52
N SER A 180 -4.23 -32.33 26.45
CA SER A 180 -5.32 -33.27 26.50
C SER A 180 -4.71 -34.58 26.99
N PRO A 181 -5.17 -35.13 28.13
CA PRO A 181 -4.57 -36.32 28.69
C PRO A 181 -4.68 -37.45 27.67
N ARG A 182 -3.54 -38.08 27.35
CA ARG A 182 -3.51 -39.30 26.53
C ARG A 182 -4.45 -40.32 27.17
N PRO A 183 -5.34 -40.97 26.38
CA PRO A 183 -6.16 -42.05 26.92
C PRO A 183 -5.24 -43.17 27.43
N PRO A 184 -5.59 -43.82 28.56
CA PRO A 184 -4.78 -44.89 29.12
C PRO A 184 -4.68 -46.05 28.13
N ALA A 185 -3.50 -46.68 28.09
CA ALA A 185 -3.25 -47.84 27.23
C ALA A 185 -4.21 -48.98 27.59
N PRO A 186 -4.71 -49.74 26.59
CA PRO A 186 -5.58 -50.89 26.83
C PRO A 186 -4.84 -51.97 27.63
N SER A 187 -5.60 -52.62 28.52
CA SER A 187 -5.15 -53.69 29.41
C SER A 187 -4.92 -55.01 28.69
#